data_AF-A0A1F8SAD9-F1
#
_entry.id   AF-A0A1F8SAD9-F1
#
_cell.length_a   1.000
_cell.length_b   1.000
_cell.length_c   1.000
_cell.angle_alpha   90.00
_cell.angle_beta   90.00
_cell.angle_gamma   90.00
#
_symmetry.space_group_name_H-M   'P 1'
#
loop_
_entity.id
_entity.type
_entity.pdbx_description
1 polymer ?
#
loop_
_entity_poly.entity_id
_entity_poly.type
_entity_poly.pdbx_seq_one_letter_code
_entity_poly.pdbx_strand_id
1 'polypeptide(L)'
;MLVCGTRADIESVRSAVTIEASANVALPLNVASQETDPYRLAPHRIRRCTFRRLIQVELKDQRVYDVECLYPDRKIPIPIGDLDAAMPVCNACTAAHIFRPDED
;
A
#
# COMPACT_ATOMS: atom_id res chain seq x y z
N MET A 1 7.19 55.61 14.94
CA MET A 1 6.98 54.49 15.87
C MET A 1 7.23 53.23 15.05
N LEU A 2 8.46 52.66 15.03
CA LEU A 2 9.00 51.71 16.04
C LEU A 2 7.91 50.73 16.48
N VAL A 3 8.00 49.42 16.27
CA VAL A 3 9.11 48.54 16.68
C VAL A 3 9.25 47.33 15.74
N CYS A 4 10.52 47.05 15.41
CA CYS A 4 11.06 45.84 14.82
C CYS A 4 11.03 44.69 15.85
N GLY A 5 10.29 43.62 15.59
CA GLY A 5 10.23 42.44 16.47
C GLY A 5 11.37 41.46 16.21
N THR A 6 12.55 41.75 16.75
CA THR A 6 13.66 40.78 16.89
C THR A 6 13.73 40.27 18.34
N ARG A 7 13.84 38.94 18.50
CA ARG A 7 14.49 38.14 19.56
C ARG A 7 13.69 36.84 19.70
N ALA A 8 14.16 35.67 19.28
CA ALA A 8 15.40 34.97 19.63
C ALA A 8 15.53 34.78 21.14
N ASP A 9 14.73 33.86 21.67
CA ASP A 9 14.96 33.24 22.98
C ASP A 9 14.94 31.72 22.78
N ILE A 10 16.16 31.16 22.68
CA ILE A 10 16.47 29.74 22.71
C ILE A 10 16.92 29.47 24.14
N GLU A 11 15.99 29.05 24.99
CA GLU A 11 16.28 28.46 26.31
C GLU A 11 15.70 27.04 26.32
N SER A 12 16.55 26.03 26.23
CA SER A 12 17.26 25.47 27.38
C SER A 12 16.31 24.74 28.33
N VAL A 13 15.92 23.52 27.95
CA VAL A 13 15.68 22.45 28.94
C VAL A 13 16.27 21.15 28.38
N ARG A 14 17.57 20.95 28.63
CA ARG A 14 18.20 19.62 28.60
C ARG A 14 17.74 18.88 29.86
N SER A 15 16.62 18.16 29.78
CA SER A 15 16.30 17.16 30.79
C SER A 15 16.99 15.85 30.42
N ALA A 16 18.06 15.56 31.16
CA ALA A 16 18.67 14.25 31.23
C ALA A 16 17.69 13.29 31.93
N VAL A 17 16.99 12.48 31.15
CA VAL A 17 16.34 11.28 31.68
C VAL A 17 17.33 10.14 31.55
N THR A 18 17.91 9.76 32.68
CA THR A 18 18.67 8.53 32.86
C THR A 18 17.68 7.36 32.72
N ILE A 19 17.71 6.65 31.60
CA ILE A 19 16.99 5.39 31.45
C ILE A 19 17.91 4.28 31.98
N GLU A 20 17.61 3.81 33.18
CA GLU A 20 18.24 2.61 33.73
C GLU A 20 17.77 1.38 32.95
N ALA A 21 18.73 0.66 32.39
CA ALA A 21 18.53 -0.53 31.59
C ALA A 21 18.09 -1.70 32.49
N SER A 22 16.78 -1.90 32.60
CA SER A 22 16.21 -3.13 33.17
C SER A 22 16.35 -4.25 32.15
N ALA A 23 17.30 -5.15 32.38
CA ALA A 23 17.52 -6.35 31.59
C ALA A 23 16.28 -7.24 31.59
N ASN A 24 15.59 -7.30 30.45
CA ASN A 24 14.65 -8.37 30.15
C ASN A 24 15.01 -8.96 28.79
N VAL A 25 15.43 -10.22 28.81
CA VAL A 25 15.79 -10.98 27.62
C VAL A 25 14.50 -11.38 26.90
N ALA A 26 14.21 -10.79 25.75
CA ALA A 26 13.24 -11.31 24.81
C ALA A 26 13.62 -10.87 23.38
N LEU A 27 14.00 -11.88 22.58
CA LEU A 27 14.28 -11.97 21.15
C LEU A 27 14.56 -10.66 20.37
N PRO A 28 15.68 -10.56 19.62
CA PRO A 28 15.77 -9.55 18.58
C PRO A 28 14.63 -9.81 17.59
N LEU A 29 13.64 -8.92 17.55
CA LEU A 29 12.78 -8.78 16.38
C LEU A 29 13.75 -8.50 15.24
N ASN A 30 14.00 -9.52 14.41
CA ASN A 30 14.49 -9.34 13.07
C ASN A 30 13.42 -8.50 12.37
N VAL A 31 13.51 -7.18 12.53
CA VAL A 31 12.88 -6.22 11.65
C VAL A 31 13.51 -6.52 10.31
N ALA A 32 12.88 -7.43 9.57
CA ALA A 32 13.10 -7.53 8.15
C ALA A 32 12.84 -6.11 7.68
N SER A 33 13.91 -5.39 7.38
CA SER A 33 13.89 -4.14 6.67
C SER A 33 12.95 -4.40 5.51
N GLN A 34 11.71 -3.90 5.59
CA GLN A 34 10.84 -3.89 4.43
C GLN A 34 11.50 -2.88 3.50
N GLU A 35 12.46 -3.35 2.73
CA GLU A 35 13.00 -2.66 1.57
C GLU A 35 11.78 -2.19 0.82
N THR A 36 11.54 -0.89 0.96
CA THR A 36 10.39 -0.24 0.38
C THR A 36 10.73 -0.18 -1.08
N ASP A 37 10.33 -1.23 -1.80
CA ASP A 37 10.55 -1.35 -3.23
C ASP A 37 10.14 -0.02 -3.88
N PRO A 38 11.06 0.69 -4.55
CA PRO A 38 10.78 1.99 -5.16
C PRO A 38 9.66 1.94 -6.21
N TYR A 39 9.15 0.76 -6.58
CA TYR A 39 7.87 0.60 -7.29
C TYR A 39 6.62 0.82 -6.41
N ARG A 40 6.74 1.19 -5.13
CA ARG A 40 5.61 1.53 -4.23
C ARG A 40 4.96 2.90 -4.45
N LEU A 41 5.38 3.69 -5.44
CA LEU A 41 4.69 4.93 -5.81
C LEU A 41 4.16 4.89 -7.26
N ALA A 42 3.08 4.15 -7.50
CA ALA A 42 2.25 4.34 -8.68
C ALA A 42 0.83 4.76 -8.23
N PRO A 43 0.28 5.89 -8.72
CA PRO A 43 -1.07 6.39 -8.41
C PRO A 43 -2.24 5.44 -8.77
N HIS A 44 -1.95 4.23 -9.24
CA HIS A 44 -2.86 3.34 -9.95
C HIS A 44 -2.81 1.91 -9.38
N ARG A 45 -2.78 1.74 -8.06
CA ARG A 45 -2.84 0.41 -7.46
C ARG A 45 -4.28 -0.09 -7.50
N ILE A 46 -4.50 -1.10 -8.33
CA ILE A 46 -5.76 -1.84 -8.38
C ILE A 46 -5.84 -2.79 -7.18
N ARG A 47 -6.92 -2.73 -6.40
CA ARG A 47 -7.03 -3.52 -5.16
C ARG A 47 -6.83 -5.01 -5.39
N ARG A 48 -6.14 -5.72 -4.50
CA ARG A 48 -5.88 -7.17 -4.67
C ARG A 48 -7.08 -8.02 -4.27
N CYS A 49 -7.92 -8.31 -5.26
CA CYS A 49 -9.04 -9.24 -5.15
C CYS A 49 -8.60 -10.69 -5.46
N THR A 50 -8.95 -11.63 -4.58
CA THR A 50 -8.67 -13.08 -4.75
C THR A 50 -9.54 -13.79 -5.80
N PHE A 51 -10.53 -13.09 -6.33
CA PHE A 51 -11.43 -13.55 -7.40
C PHE A 51 -11.13 -12.87 -8.74
N ARG A 52 -10.11 -12.01 -8.83
CA ARG A 52 -9.68 -11.45 -10.11
C ARG A 52 -8.75 -12.44 -10.81
N ARG A 53 -9.02 -12.73 -12.08
CA ARG A 53 -8.09 -13.43 -12.98
C ARG A 53 -7.48 -12.41 -13.94
N LEU A 54 -6.16 -12.45 -14.08
CA LEU A 54 -5.41 -11.68 -15.08
C LEU A 54 -4.94 -12.65 -16.16
N ILE A 55 -5.27 -12.35 -17.42
CA ILE A 55 -4.88 -13.14 -18.58
C ILE A 55 -3.96 -12.26 -19.41
N GLN A 56 -2.70 -12.66 -19.54
CA GLN A 56 -1.78 -11.94 -20.43
C GLN A 56 -2.17 -12.23 -21.88
N VAL A 57 -2.42 -11.18 -22.64
CA VAL A 57 -2.71 -11.24 -24.07
C VAL A 57 -1.64 -10.48 -24.84
N GLU A 58 -1.15 -11.08 -25.92
CA GLU A 58 -0.12 -10.49 -26.79
C GLU A 58 -0.79 -9.73 -27.94
N LEU A 59 -0.64 -8.41 -27.94
CA LEU A 59 -1.17 -7.52 -28.99
C LEU A 59 -0.01 -6.79 -29.66
N LYS A 60 0.43 -7.27 -30.83
CA LYS A 60 1.41 -6.58 -31.70
C LYS A 60 2.60 -5.98 -30.89
N ASP A 61 3.25 -6.81 -30.08
CA ASP A 61 4.39 -6.46 -29.21
C ASP A 61 4.07 -5.68 -27.91
N GLN A 62 2.80 -5.46 -27.58
CA GLN A 62 2.39 -4.92 -26.28
C GLN A 62 1.89 -6.03 -25.35
N ARG A 63 2.37 -6.00 -24.10
CA ARG A 63 1.84 -6.82 -23.00
C ARG A 63 0.57 -6.17 -22.48
N VAL A 64 -0.57 -6.71 -22.89
CA VAL A 64 -1.87 -6.28 -22.39
C VAL A 64 -2.40 -7.37 -21.47
N TYR A 65 -3.15 -6.97 -20.45
CA TYR A 65 -3.81 -7.90 -19.54
C TYR A 65 -5.31 -7.76 -19.70
N ASP A 66 -5.97 -8.85 -20.03
CA ASP A 66 -7.42 -8.97 -19.92
C ASP A 66 -7.77 -9.41 -18.49
N VAL A 67 -8.83 -8.84 -17.95
CA VAL A 67 -9.23 -8.95 -16.55
C VAL A 67 -10.62 -9.54 -16.46
N GLU A 68 -10.72 -10.65 -15.74
CA GLU A 68 -12.00 -11.30 -15.44
C GLU A 68 -12.29 -11.26 -13.94
N CYS A 69 -13.55 -11.02 -13.58
CA CYS A 69 -14.07 -11.23 -12.23
C CYS A 69 -14.68 -12.63 -12.13
N LEU A 70 -14.29 -13.38 -11.10
CA LEU A 70 -14.76 -14.73 -10.81
C LEU A 70 -15.73 -14.77 -9.61
N TYR A 71 -16.21 -13.61 -9.15
CA TYR A 71 -17.18 -13.50 -8.07
C TYR A 71 -18.60 -13.35 -8.66
N PRO A 72 -19.63 -14.06 -8.13
CA PRO A 72 -19.61 -14.91 -6.93
C PRO A 72 -19.19 -16.37 -7.17
N ASP A 73 -19.20 -16.85 -8.41
CA ASP A 73 -18.85 -18.23 -8.76
C ASP A 73 -17.59 -18.30 -9.64
N ARG A 74 -16.57 -19.04 -9.17
CA ARG A 74 -15.30 -19.19 -9.86
C ARG A 74 -15.38 -19.92 -11.20
N LYS A 75 -16.50 -20.58 -11.47
CA LYS A 75 -16.75 -21.29 -12.73
C LYS A 75 -17.21 -20.36 -13.85
N ILE A 76 -17.79 -19.20 -13.53
CA ILE A 76 -18.40 -18.30 -14.51
C ILE A 76 -17.59 -16.99 -14.52
N PRO A 77 -16.65 -16.83 -15.47
CA PRO A 77 -15.91 -15.60 -15.59
C PRO A 77 -16.79 -14.47 -16.14
N ILE A 78 -16.68 -13.29 -15.52
CA ILE A 78 -17.29 -12.05 -15.98
C ILE A 78 -16.18 -11.17 -16.55
N PRO A 79 -16.13 -10.92 -17.87
CA PRO A 79 -15.10 -10.09 -18.47
C PRO A 79 -15.30 -8.63 -18.06
N ILE A 80 -14.23 -8.01 -17.53
CA ILE A 80 -14.20 -6.58 -17.22
C ILE A 80 -13.53 -5.80 -18.36
N GLY A 81 -12.56 -6.42 -19.03
CA GLY A 81 -11.75 -5.81 -20.08
C GLY A 81 -10.30 -5.66 -19.65
N ASP A 82 -9.62 -4.60 -20.08
CA ASP A 82 -8.21 -4.41 -19.76
C ASP A 82 -7.96 -3.91 -18.32
N LEU A 83 -6.69 -3.80 -17.95
CA LEU A 83 -6.28 -3.39 -16.61
C LEU A 83 -6.77 -1.99 -16.23
N ASP A 84 -6.77 -1.03 -17.16
CA ASP A 84 -7.22 0.35 -16.93
C ASP A 84 -8.74 0.40 -16.74
N ALA A 85 -9.48 -0.29 -17.60
CA ALA A 85 -10.93 -0.47 -17.48
C ALA A 85 -11.32 -1.17 -16.16
N ALA A 86 -10.50 -2.12 -15.70
CA ALA A 86 -10.76 -2.85 -14.47
C ALA A 86 -10.45 -2.08 -13.18
N MET A 87 -9.63 -1.02 -13.22
CA MET A 87 -9.28 -0.24 -12.04
C MET A 87 -10.49 0.32 -11.28
N PRO A 88 -11.37 1.14 -11.90
CA PRO A 88 -12.51 1.70 -11.19
C PRO A 88 -13.47 0.62 -10.66
N VAL A 89 -13.65 -0.46 -11.42
CA VAL A 89 -14.53 -1.59 -11.03
C VAL A 89 -13.98 -2.34 -9.82
N CYS A 90 -12.70 -2.71 -9.84
CA CYS A 90 -12.08 -3.46 -8.76
C CYS A 90 -11.91 -2.62 -7.50
N ASN A 91 -11.62 -1.32 -7.64
CA ASN A 91 -11.40 -0.42 -6.51
C ASN A 91 -12.71 -0.03 -5.82
N ALA A 92 -13.82 0.05 -6.55
CA ALA A 92 -15.15 0.31 -6.01
C ALA A 92 -15.83 -0.95 -5.43
N CYS A 93 -15.28 -2.14 -5.67
CA CYS A 93 -15.88 -3.38 -5.20
C CYS A 93 -15.87 -3.46 -3.66
N THR A 94 -17.00 -3.87 -3.07
CA THR A 94 -17.20 -3.96 -1.61
C THR A 94 -17.54 -5.37 -1.13
N ALA A 95 -17.33 -6.39 -1.97
CA ALA A 95 -17.69 -7.76 -1.56
C ALA A 95 -16.85 -8.19 -0.34
N ALA A 96 -17.50 -8.87 0.60
CA ALA A 96 -16.85 -9.29 1.84
C ALA A 96 -15.87 -10.46 1.60
N HIS A 97 -14.80 -10.52 2.39
CA HIS A 97 -13.83 -11.62 2.42
C HIS A 97 -13.09 -11.93 1.09
N ILE A 98 -13.15 -11.05 0.08
CA ILE A 98 -12.43 -11.24 -1.20
C ILE A 98 -11.10 -10.47 -1.29
N PHE A 99 -10.94 -9.43 -0.45
CA PHE A 99 -9.75 -8.58 -0.43
C PHE A 99 -8.73 -9.11 0.57
N ARG A 100 -7.45 -9.01 0.21
CA ARG A 100 -6.34 -9.25 1.14
C ARG A 100 -5.98 -7.94 1.85
N PRO A 101 -6.22 -7.81 3.17
CA PRO A 101 -5.98 -6.55 3.89
C PRO A 101 -4.49 -6.20 4.02
N ASP A 102 -3.59 -7.18 3.99
CA ASP A 102 -2.14 -6.98 4.16
C ASP A 102 -1.38 -6.68 2.86
N GLU A 103 -2.02 -6.81 1.69
CA GLU A 103 -1.37 -6.69 0.38
C GLU A 103 -1.92 -5.56 -0.52
N ASP A 104 -2.84 -4.76 0.03
CA ASP A 104 -3.42 -3.57 -0.60
C ASP A 104 -2.63 -2.30 -0.25
#